data_AF-A0A350QWM0-F1
#
_entry.id   AF-A0A350QWM0-F1
#
_cell.length_a   1.000
_cell.length_b   1.000
_cell.length_c   1.000
_cell.angle_alpha   90.00
_cell.angle_beta   90.00
_cell.angle_gamma   90.00
#
_symmetry.space_group_name_H-M   'P 1'
#
loop_
_entity.id
_entity.type
_entity.pdbx_description
1 polymer ?
#
loop_
_entity_poly.entity_id
_entity_poly.type
_entity_poly.pdbx_seq_one_letter_code
_entity_poly.pdbx_strand_id
1 'polypeptide(L)'
;MPREQVVDLLYEFANESEKPGFDEFTGHGVLNVGRVDNRFDPYVADAAIVGYYFDPAQLREESVPFLVSVQNQGTLWLKNVELEVDLMGKTRKFMLSDLNPGEVKSERLFLESGPGREGVRIQSRLRVLEREDANPVNNVRASTITLPSK
;
A
#
# COMPACT_ATOMS: atom_id res chain seq x y z
N MET A 1 -22.62 -22.22 -0.21
CA MET A 1 -21.31 -22.05 -0.85
C MET A 1 -20.41 -23.18 -0.35
N PRO A 2 -19.79 -23.99 -1.23
CA PRO A 2 -18.79 -24.99 -0.85
C PRO A 2 -17.61 -24.35 -0.11
N ARG A 3 -16.95 -25.11 0.77
CA ARG A 3 -15.85 -24.62 1.61
C ARG A 3 -14.73 -23.97 0.79
N GLU A 4 -14.36 -24.56 -0.33
CA GLU A 4 -13.29 -24.07 -1.21
C GLU A 4 -13.65 -22.69 -1.79
N GLN A 5 -14.89 -22.51 -2.25
CA GLN A 5 -15.38 -21.21 -2.74
C GLN A 5 -15.40 -20.13 -1.65
N VAL A 6 -15.63 -20.51 -0.38
CA VAL A 6 -15.55 -19.57 0.74
C VAL A 6 -14.09 -19.16 0.97
N VAL A 7 -13.14 -20.08 0.86
CA VAL A 7 -11.71 -19.76 1.02
C VAL A 7 -11.22 -18.85 -0.11
N ASP A 8 -11.60 -19.12 -1.35
CA ASP A 8 -11.25 -18.28 -2.50
C ASP A 8 -11.80 -16.86 -2.34
N LEU A 9 -13.06 -16.73 -1.88
CA LEU A 9 -13.68 -15.45 -1.57
C LEU A 9 -12.90 -14.69 -0.48
N LEU A 10 -12.46 -15.38 0.59
CA LEU A 10 -11.70 -14.74 1.67
C LEU A 10 -10.33 -14.23 1.18
N TYR A 11 -9.69 -14.94 0.24
CA TYR A 11 -8.42 -14.50 -0.35
C TYR A 11 -8.59 -13.34 -1.34
N GLU A 12 -9.65 -13.36 -2.16
CA GLU A 12 -9.96 -12.26 -3.08
C GLU A 12 -10.15 -10.91 -2.36
N PHE A 13 -10.76 -10.95 -1.17
CA PHE A 13 -11.04 -9.76 -0.36
C PHE A 13 -10.00 -9.50 0.74
N ALA A 14 -8.88 -10.21 0.74
CA ALA A 14 -7.76 -9.90 1.62
C ALA A 14 -7.11 -8.56 1.21
N ASN A 15 -6.75 -7.76 2.21
CA ASN A 15 -5.91 -6.59 2.00
C ASN A 15 -4.47 -7.04 1.78
N GLU A 16 -3.78 -6.39 0.86
CA GLU A 16 -2.36 -6.65 0.66
C GLU A 16 -1.56 -6.35 1.94
N SER A 17 -0.46 -7.07 2.12
CA SER A 17 0.51 -6.82 3.19
C SER A 17 1.70 -6.00 2.70
N GLU A 18 2.63 -5.62 3.58
CA GLU A 18 3.68 -4.63 3.22
C GLU A 18 4.44 -5.02 1.94
N LYS A 19 4.82 -6.30 1.79
CA LYS A 19 5.39 -6.83 0.55
C LYS A 19 4.29 -7.06 -0.49
N PRO A 20 4.38 -6.47 -1.70
CA PRO A 20 3.42 -6.75 -2.77
C PRO A 20 3.46 -8.21 -3.23
N GLY A 21 2.28 -8.78 -3.45
CA GLY A 21 2.09 -10.16 -3.85
C GLY A 21 2.26 -11.13 -2.68
N PHE A 22 2.84 -12.30 -2.96
CA PHE A 22 3.02 -13.31 -1.93
C PHE A 22 4.11 -12.92 -0.92
N ASP A 23 3.71 -12.88 0.34
CA ASP A 23 4.60 -12.71 1.49
C ASP A 23 4.69 -14.03 2.28
N GLU A 24 5.90 -14.43 2.66
CA GLU A 24 6.11 -15.72 3.34
C GLU A 24 5.60 -15.74 4.80
N PHE A 25 5.40 -14.57 5.40
CA PHE A 25 4.91 -14.39 6.76
C PHE A 25 3.40 -14.13 6.80
N THR A 26 2.87 -13.35 5.85
CA THR A 26 1.44 -12.96 5.80
C THR A 26 0.64 -13.65 4.70
N GLY A 27 1.27 -14.47 3.85
CA GLY A 27 0.61 -15.25 2.81
C GLY A 27 -0.01 -14.38 1.72
N HIS A 28 -1.35 -14.40 1.65
CA HIS A 28 -2.16 -13.60 0.72
C HIS A 28 -2.59 -12.24 1.29
N GLY A 29 -2.02 -11.85 2.44
CA GLY A 29 -2.32 -10.59 3.12
C GLY A 29 -3.27 -10.76 4.31
N VAL A 30 -3.96 -9.67 4.68
CA VAL A 30 -4.76 -9.57 5.90
C VAL A 30 -6.26 -9.69 5.55
N LEU A 31 -6.96 -10.63 6.18
CA LEU A 31 -8.40 -10.80 5.99
C LEU A 31 -9.16 -9.49 6.28
N ASN A 32 -10.00 -9.07 5.33
CA ASN A 32 -10.86 -7.89 5.49
C ASN A 32 -12.34 -8.29 5.34
N VAL A 33 -12.99 -8.52 6.49
CA VAL A 33 -14.41 -8.90 6.53
C VAL A 33 -15.31 -7.77 6.01
N GLY A 34 -14.92 -6.50 6.20
CA GLY A 34 -15.67 -5.36 5.68
C GLY A 34 -15.75 -5.35 4.15
N ARG A 35 -14.69 -5.75 3.46
CA ARG A 35 -14.69 -5.92 2.00
C ARG A 35 -15.60 -7.07 1.55
N VAL A 36 -15.61 -8.17 2.30
CA VAL A 36 -16.55 -9.27 2.04
C VAL A 36 -17.99 -8.79 2.22
N ASP A 37 -18.31 -8.04 3.27
CA ASP A 37 -19.66 -7.54 3.51
C ASP A 37 -20.12 -6.55 2.43
N ASN A 38 -19.21 -5.68 1.96
CA ASN A 38 -19.48 -4.69 0.92
C ASN A 38 -19.41 -5.23 -0.52
N ARG A 39 -19.14 -6.54 -0.72
CA ARG A 39 -18.89 -7.13 -2.05
C ARG A 39 -19.98 -6.90 -3.11
N PHE A 40 -21.20 -6.57 -2.70
CA PHE A 40 -22.33 -6.33 -3.59
C PHE A 40 -22.69 -4.84 -3.74
N ASP A 41 -22.04 -3.94 -3.01
CA ASP A 41 -22.15 -2.50 -3.25
C ASP A 41 -21.12 -2.14 -4.33
N PRO A 42 -21.52 -1.72 -5.55
CA PRO A 42 -20.59 -1.42 -6.62
C PRO A 42 -19.98 -0.01 -6.54
N TYR A 43 -20.29 0.77 -5.50
CA TYR A 43 -19.95 2.19 -5.41
C TYR A 43 -18.97 2.55 -4.29
N VAL A 44 -18.34 1.57 -3.64
CA VAL A 44 -17.37 1.82 -2.57
C VAL A 44 -16.03 2.24 -3.16
N ALA A 45 -15.67 3.50 -3.00
CA ALA A 45 -14.33 4.01 -3.28
C ALA A 45 -13.49 3.95 -2.00
N ASP A 46 -12.43 3.14 -1.98
CA ASP A 46 -11.54 3.00 -0.82
C ASP A 46 -10.11 2.77 -1.31
N ALA A 47 -9.30 3.83 -1.28
CA ALA A 47 -7.91 3.86 -1.71
C ALA A 47 -7.00 3.87 -0.48
N ALA A 48 -6.29 2.77 -0.27
CA ALA A 48 -5.47 2.58 0.92
C ALA A 48 -3.97 2.58 0.60
N ILE A 49 -3.17 3.18 1.49
CA ILE A 49 -1.74 2.95 1.53
C ILE A 49 -1.49 1.66 2.31
N VAL A 50 -0.93 0.66 1.64
CA VAL A 50 -0.67 -0.66 2.21
C VAL A 50 0.55 -0.62 3.11
N GLY A 51 1.68 -0.13 2.61
CA GLY A 51 2.91 -0.18 3.36
C GLY A 51 4.15 0.31 2.61
N TYR A 52 5.27 0.17 3.31
CA TYR A 52 6.61 0.43 2.80
C TYR A 52 7.40 -0.86 2.84
N TYR A 53 7.85 -1.33 1.68
CA TYR A 53 8.62 -2.57 1.60
C TYR A 53 10.07 -2.32 1.22
N PHE A 54 10.97 -2.83 2.04
CA PHE A 54 12.41 -2.85 1.80
C PHE A 54 12.83 -4.30 1.58
N ASP A 55 13.49 -4.59 0.46
CA ASP A 55 14.03 -5.92 0.20
C ASP A 55 15.24 -6.16 1.12
N PRO A 56 15.22 -7.18 2.02
CA PRO A 56 16.34 -7.49 2.90
C PRO A 56 17.68 -7.69 2.17
N ALA A 57 17.65 -8.20 0.93
CA ALA A 57 18.85 -8.42 0.13
C ALA A 57 19.51 -7.10 -0.32
N GLN A 58 18.75 -6.01 -0.37
CA GLN A 58 19.18 -4.70 -0.87
C GLN A 58 19.48 -3.68 0.25
N LEU A 59 19.28 -4.06 1.53
CA LEU A 59 19.48 -3.16 2.68
C LEU A 59 20.92 -2.67 2.86
N ARG A 60 21.90 -3.31 2.21
CA ARG A 60 23.33 -2.95 2.30
C ARG A 60 23.79 -2.03 1.18
N GLU A 61 22.93 -1.74 0.20
CA GLU A 61 23.22 -0.82 -0.91
C GLU A 61 23.40 0.61 -0.38
N GLU A 62 24.20 1.43 -1.07
CA GLU A 62 24.39 2.84 -0.69
C GLU A 62 23.11 3.68 -0.86
N SER A 63 22.28 3.27 -1.80
CA SER A 63 20.95 3.82 -2.08
C SER A 63 19.95 2.67 -1.99
N VAL A 64 19.32 2.52 -0.84
CA VAL A 64 18.44 1.37 -0.55
C VAL A 64 17.10 1.57 -1.27
N PRO A 65 16.73 0.72 -2.23
CA PRO A 65 15.42 0.81 -2.87
C PRO A 65 14.32 0.37 -1.91
N PHE A 66 13.15 1.01 -2.03
CA PHE A 66 11.94 0.58 -1.34
C PHE A 66 10.70 0.82 -2.21
N LEU A 67 9.64 0.09 -1.91
CA LEU A 67 8.34 0.23 -2.55
C LEU A 67 7.37 0.95 -1.61
N VAL A 68 6.57 1.84 -2.17
CA VAL A 68 5.36 2.37 -1.53
C VAL A 68 4.18 1.76 -2.25
N SER A 69 3.40 0.96 -1.53
CA SER A 69 2.33 0.17 -2.12
C SER A 69 0.97 0.72 -1.73
N VAL A 70 0.06 0.75 -2.70
CA VAL A 70 -1.32 1.17 -2.52
C VAL A 70 -2.26 0.11 -3.07
N GLN A 71 -3.48 0.07 -2.54
CA GLN A 71 -4.50 -0.86 -2.99
C GLN A 71 -5.85 -0.15 -3.08
N ASN A 72 -6.63 -0.50 -4.11
CA ASN A 72 -8.06 -0.24 -4.08
C ASN A 72 -8.75 -1.31 -3.21
N GLN A 73 -9.05 -0.97 -1.96
CA GLN A 73 -9.79 -1.83 -1.03
C GLN A 73 -11.31 -1.75 -1.27
N GLY A 74 -11.76 -0.86 -2.15
CA GLY A 74 -13.16 -0.72 -2.53
C GLY A 74 -13.62 -1.70 -3.60
N THR A 75 -14.82 -1.46 -4.07
CA THR A 75 -15.50 -2.20 -5.15
C THR A 75 -15.67 -1.36 -6.41
N LEU A 76 -15.47 -0.05 -6.31
CA LEU A 76 -15.51 0.88 -7.42
C LEU A 76 -14.14 0.95 -8.11
N TRP A 77 -14.14 1.00 -9.44
CA TRP A 77 -12.94 1.34 -10.21
C TRP A 77 -12.52 2.79 -9.93
N LEU A 78 -11.31 2.97 -9.41
CA LEU A 78 -10.78 4.29 -9.07
C LEU A 78 -10.01 4.87 -10.25
N LYS A 79 -10.25 6.14 -10.54
CA LYS A 79 -9.55 6.90 -11.58
C LYS A 79 -8.75 8.04 -10.96
N ASN A 80 -7.72 8.48 -11.66
CA ASN A 80 -6.93 9.65 -11.30
C ASN A 80 -6.41 9.59 -9.86
N VAL A 81 -5.80 8.45 -9.50
CA VAL A 81 -5.26 8.24 -8.16
C VAL A 81 -3.87 8.85 -8.06
N GLU A 82 -3.69 9.81 -7.14
CA GLU A 82 -2.42 10.49 -6.89
C GLU A 82 -1.81 10.02 -5.57
N LEU A 83 -0.56 9.57 -5.62
CA LEU A 83 0.26 9.26 -4.46
C LEU A 83 1.30 10.36 -4.26
N GLU A 84 1.28 10.97 -3.07
CA GLU A 84 2.33 11.88 -2.58
C GLU A 84 3.19 11.14 -1.55
N VAL A 85 4.51 11.25 -1.67
CA VAL A 85 5.48 10.68 -0.74
C VAL A 85 6.47 11.76 -0.30
N ASP A 86 6.42 12.11 0.98
CA ASP A 86 7.38 12.97 1.66
C ASP A 86 8.52 12.12 2.24
N LEU A 87 9.72 12.34 1.75
CA LEU A 87 10.94 11.66 2.19
C LEU A 87 12.05 12.68 2.40
N MET A 88 12.59 12.77 3.63
CA MET A 88 13.70 13.68 3.97
C MET A 88 13.44 15.14 3.57
N GLY A 89 12.22 15.63 3.76
CA GLY A 89 11.82 16.98 3.40
C GLY A 89 11.60 17.23 1.89
N LYS A 90 11.68 16.18 1.06
CA LYS A 90 11.36 16.23 -0.37
C LYS A 90 10.05 15.50 -0.65
N THR A 91 9.10 16.19 -1.25
CA THR A 91 7.84 15.60 -1.72
C THR A 91 8.00 15.08 -3.14
N ARG A 92 7.61 13.83 -3.38
CA ARG A 92 7.45 13.25 -4.72
C ARG A 92 5.98 12.96 -4.97
N LYS A 93 5.51 13.23 -6.19
CA LYS A 93 4.13 12.94 -6.61
C LYS A 93 4.13 11.92 -7.74
N PHE A 94 3.22 10.96 -7.66
CA PHE A 94 3.05 9.89 -8.62
C PHE A 94 1.59 9.83 -9.05
N MET A 95 1.36 9.83 -10.36
CA MET A 95 0.04 9.59 -10.92
C MET A 95 -0.08 8.08 -11.20
N LEU A 96 -0.85 7.38 -10.39
CA LEU A 96 -1.03 5.93 -10.48
C LEU A 96 -2.06 5.50 -11.54
N SER A 97 -2.59 6.48 -12.27
CA SER A 97 -3.70 6.37 -13.22
C SER A 97 -4.94 5.74 -12.57
N ASP A 98 -5.25 4.51 -12.96
CA ASP A 98 -6.49 3.82 -12.64
C ASP A 98 -6.21 2.60 -11.75
N LEU A 99 -7.06 2.31 -10.76
CA LEU A 99 -6.96 1.13 -9.89
C LEU A 99 -8.28 0.34 -9.89
N ASN A 100 -8.26 -0.88 -10.45
CA ASN A 100 -9.38 -1.81 -10.38
C ASN A 100 -9.62 -2.27 -8.93
N PRO A 101 -10.83 -2.75 -8.58
CA PRO A 101 -11.11 -3.32 -7.27
C PRO A 101 -10.09 -4.41 -6.91
N GLY A 102 -9.49 -4.30 -5.71
CA GLY A 102 -8.45 -5.21 -5.23
C GLY A 102 -7.06 -4.99 -5.83
N GLU A 103 -6.91 -4.19 -6.89
CA GLU A 103 -5.63 -3.97 -7.56
C GLU A 103 -4.62 -3.27 -6.64
N VAL A 104 -3.39 -3.77 -6.68
CA VAL A 104 -2.23 -3.21 -5.97
C VAL A 104 -1.28 -2.57 -6.98
N LYS A 105 -0.87 -1.34 -6.73
CA LYS A 105 0.24 -0.68 -7.45
C LYS A 105 1.31 -0.25 -6.48
N SER A 106 2.55 -0.22 -6.96
CA SER A 106 3.70 0.17 -6.14
C SER A 106 4.60 1.14 -6.90
N GLU A 107 5.03 2.19 -6.19
CA GLU A 107 6.04 3.12 -6.68
C GLU A 107 7.38 2.82 -6.02
N ARG A 108 8.44 2.81 -6.84
CA ARG A 108 9.79 2.56 -6.36
C ARG A 108 10.47 3.89 -6.02
N LEU A 109 10.94 4.00 -4.79
CA LEU A 109 11.75 5.10 -4.31
C LEU A 109 13.09 4.58 -3.79
N PHE A 110 13.96 5.51 -3.47
CA PHE A 110 15.31 5.23 -3.00
C PHE A 110 15.56 6.03 -1.74
N LEU A 111 16.14 5.34 -0.75
CA LEU A 111 16.61 5.92 0.49
C LEU A 111 18.14 5.95 0.43
N GLU A 112 18.70 7.13 0.23
CA GLU A 112 20.16 7.32 0.34
C GLU A 112 20.59 7.08 1.79
N SER A 113 21.75 6.44 1.98
CA SER A 113 22.28 6.12 3.31
C SER A 113 22.42 7.38 4.20
N GLY A 114 21.48 7.62 5.13
CA GLY A 114 21.61 8.58 6.26
C GLY A 114 20.27 9.01 6.89
N PRO A 115 20.18 9.40 8.20
CA PRO A 115 21.21 9.55 9.22
C PRO A 115 21.05 8.57 10.40
N GLY A 116 22.09 7.77 10.68
CA GLY A 116 22.34 7.19 12.01
C GLY A 116 21.16 6.57 12.78
N ARG A 117 21.22 6.66 14.12
CA ARG A 117 20.31 5.98 15.07
C ARG A 117 18.87 6.52 15.11
N GLU A 118 18.59 7.69 14.53
CA GLU A 118 17.26 8.33 14.63
C GLU A 118 16.27 7.85 13.56
N GLY A 119 16.76 7.21 12.49
CA GLY A 119 15.94 6.71 11.40
C GLY A 119 15.42 7.82 10.48
N VAL A 120 14.75 7.42 9.40
CA VAL A 120 14.22 8.31 8.37
C VAL A 120 12.71 8.24 8.36
N ARG A 121 12.07 9.40 8.49
CA ARG A 121 10.61 9.52 8.40
C ARG A 121 10.18 9.52 6.94
N ILE A 122 9.26 8.60 6.63
CA ILE A 122 8.53 8.51 5.37
C ILE A 122 7.07 8.84 5.70
N GLN A 123 6.47 9.74 4.93
CA GLN A 123 5.05 10.04 5.04
C GLN A 123 4.43 9.98 3.65
N SER A 124 3.29 9.34 3.54
CA SER A 124 2.59 9.16 2.27
C SER A 124 1.13 9.54 2.40
N ARG A 125 0.59 10.09 1.32
CA ARG A 125 -0.81 10.47 1.18
C ARG A 125 -1.32 10.02 -0.18
N LEU A 126 -2.48 9.40 -0.18
CA LEU A 126 -3.20 8.97 -1.37
C LEU A 126 -4.43 9.85 -1.55
N ARG A 127 -4.72 10.23 -2.79
CA ARG A 127 -5.92 10.99 -3.15
C ARG A 127 -6.58 10.36 -4.37
N VAL A 128 -7.89 10.15 -4.28
CA VAL A 128 -8.73 9.89 -5.46
C VAL A 128 -9.32 11.22 -5.88
N LEU A 129 -8.97 11.74 -7.06
CA LEU A 129 -9.48 13.03 -7.50
C LEU A 129 -11.00 12.95 -7.76
N GLU A 130 -11.71 14.05 -7.48
CA GLU A 130 -13.15 14.22 -7.75
C GLU A 130 -14.09 13.23 -7.02
N ARG A 131 -13.59 12.51 -6.02
CA ARG A 131 -14.37 11.56 -5.22
C ARG A 131 -14.00 11.65 -3.75
N GLU A 132 -14.98 11.30 -2.91
CA GLU A 132 -14.76 11.08 -1.49
C GLU A 132 -14.43 9.60 -1.26
N ASP A 133 -13.41 9.35 -0.44
CA ASP A 133 -13.00 8.01 -0.03
C ASP A 133 -13.87 7.55 1.14
N ALA A 134 -14.33 6.31 1.14
CA ALA A 134 -15.14 5.72 2.20
C ALA A 134 -14.37 5.55 3.51
N ASN A 135 -13.04 5.45 3.45
CA ASN A 135 -12.17 5.29 4.60
C ASN A 135 -10.93 6.20 4.52
N PRO A 136 -11.09 7.53 4.61
CA PRO A 136 -10.01 8.51 4.42
C PRO A 136 -8.81 8.33 5.39
N VAL A 137 -8.97 7.54 6.46
CA VAL A 137 -7.94 7.27 7.45
C VAL A 137 -6.82 6.39 6.90
N ASN A 138 -7.13 5.47 5.98
CA ASN A 138 -6.12 4.58 5.38
C ASN A 138 -5.40 5.21 4.16
N ASN A 139 -5.84 6.40 3.72
CA ASN A 139 -5.20 7.18 2.67
C ASN A 139 -3.92 7.88 3.14
N VAL A 140 -3.58 7.79 4.42
CA VAL A 140 -2.35 8.38 4.98
C VAL A 140 -1.55 7.35 5.75
N ARG A 141 -0.23 7.37 5.58
CA ARG A 141 0.69 6.56 6.38
C ARG A 141 1.92 7.38 6.74
N ALA A 142 2.45 7.17 7.93
CA ALA A 142 3.74 7.70 8.34
C ALA A 142 4.51 6.64 9.12
N SER A 143 5.79 6.48 8.80
CA SER A 143 6.68 5.54 9.48
C SER A 143 8.07 6.12 9.60
N THR A 144 8.76 5.80 10.69
CA THR A 144 10.19 6.10 10.86
C THR A 144 10.96 4.80 10.69
N ILE A 145 11.81 4.72 9.66
CA ILE A 145 12.55 3.52 9.30
C ILE A 145 14.02 3.70 9.70
N THR A 146 14.56 2.76 10.46
CA THR A 146 16.00 2.71 10.75
C THR A 146 16.63 1.60 9.93
N LEU A 147 17.53 1.95 9.03
CA LEU A 147 18.29 0.96 8.29
C LEU A 147 19.30 0.27 9.22
N PRO A 148 19.54 -1.04 9.07
CA PRO A 148 20.55 -1.73 9.85
C PRO A 148 21.93 -1.09 9.63
N SER A 149 22.73 -1.03 10.69
CA SER A 149 24.13 -0.61 10.58
C SER A 149 24.90 -1.59 9.69
N LYS A 150 25.83 -1.08 8.87
CA LYS A 150 26.77 -1.93 8.13
C LYS A 150 27.65 -2.75 9.06
#